data_AF-A0A977XCJ6-F1
#
_entry.id   AF-A0A977XCJ6-F1
#
_cell.length_a   1.000
_cell.length_b   1.000
_cell.length_c   1.000
_cell.angle_alpha   90.00
_cell.angle_beta   90.00
_cell.angle_gamma   90.00
#
_symmetry.space_group_name_H-M   'P 1'
#
loop_
_entity.id
_entity.type
_entity.pdbx_description
1 polymer ?
#
loop_
_entity_poly.entity_id
_entity_poly.type
_entity_poly.pdbx_seq_one_letter_code
_entity_poly.pdbx_strand_id
1 'polypeptide(L)' 'MHFSFAKLLTICTLALILASWLVPSEATYRKPPFNGSIFGKRGATSEYDSTGKALSAMCEIASEACQAWFPAQEK' A
#
# COMPACT_ATOMS: atom_id res chain seq x y z
N MET A 1 44.77 -14.50 -20.30
CA MET A 1 43.41 -14.45 -20.89
C MET A 1 42.30 -14.76 -19.86
N HIS A 2 42.48 -15.71 -18.94
CA HIS A 2 41.45 -16.11 -17.96
C HIS A 2 41.01 -14.99 -16.98
N PHE A 3 41.95 -14.18 -16.47
CA PHE A 3 41.65 -13.08 -15.54
C PHE A 3 40.85 -11.93 -16.16
N SER A 4 41.06 -11.65 -17.45
CA SER A 4 40.32 -10.61 -18.17
C SER A 4 38.91 -11.08 -18.52
N PHE A 5 38.75 -12.37 -18.81
CA PHE A 5 37.45 -12.99 -19.04
C PHE A 5 36.59 -13.02 -17.78
N ALA A 6 37.18 -13.39 -16.64
CA ALA A 6 36.49 -13.36 -15.34
C ALA A 6 36.03 -11.93 -14.99
N LYS A 7 36.90 -10.92 -15.15
CA LYS A 7 36.53 -9.51 -14.92
C LYS A 7 35.42 -9.03 -15.84
N LEU A 8 35.49 -9.40 -17.13
CA LEU A 8 34.44 -9.06 -18.10
C LEU A 8 33.10 -9.68 -17.70
N LEU A 9 33.09 -10.96 -17.30
CA LEU A 9 31.90 -11.64 -16.80
C LEU A 9 31.33 -10.97 -15.54
N THR A 10 32.19 -10.57 -14.60
CA THR A 10 31.75 -9.86 -13.39
C THR A 10 31.11 -8.51 -13.73
N ILE A 11 31.69 -7.75 -14.66
CA ILE A 11 31.12 -6.47 -15.09
C ILE A 11 29.79 -6.68 -15.81
N CYS A 12 29.70 -7.65 -16.71
CA CYS A 12 28.45 -7.96 -17.42
C CYS A 12 27.33 -8.41 -16.46
N THR A 13 27.64 -9.25 -15.48
CA THR A 13 26.64 -9.72 -14.50
C THR A 13 26.12 -8.58 -13.64
N LEU A 14 27.01 -7.69 -13.15
CA LEU A 14 26.60 -6.52 -12.38
C LEU A 14 25.75 -5.55 -13.21
N ALA A 15 26.10 -5.33 -14.48
CA ALA A 15 25.31 -4.49 -15.38
C ALA A 15 23.90 -5.03 -15.62
N LEU A 16 23.75 -6.35 -15.77
CA LEU A 16 22.45 -7.00 -15.95
C LEU A 16 21.57 -6.89 -14.71
N ILE A 17 22.16 -7.06 -13.51
CA ILE A 17 21.44 -6.89 -12.24
C ILE A 17 20.95 -5.44 -12.12
N LEU A 18 21.81 -4.46 -12.37
CA LEU A 18 21.43 -3.05 -12.29
C LEU A 18 20.31 -2.71 -13.29
N ALA A 19 20.42 -3.20 -14.53
CA ALA A 19 19.42 -3.01 -15.58
C ALA A 19 18.05 -3.59 -15.20
N SER A 20 18.01 -4.70 -14.45
CA SER A 20 16.76 -5.32 -14.00
C SER A 20 15.96 -4.44 -13.03
N TRP A 21 16.62 -3.54 -12.30
CA TRP A 21 15.97 -2.62 -11.35
C TRP A 21 15.48 -1.33 -11.99
N LEU A 22 15.91 -1.03 -13.22
CA LEU A 22 15.45 0.15 -13.98
C LEU A 22 14.08 -0.05 -14.61
N VAL A 23 13.49 -1.25 -14.52
CA VAL A 23 12.12 -1.49 -14.97
C VAL A 23 11.16 -0.86 -13.97
N PRO A 24 10.32 0.12 -14.37
CA PRO A 24 9.27 0.61 -13.48
C PRO A 24 8.37 -0.56 -13.10
N SER A 25 8.29 -0.85 -11.81
CA SER A 25 7.27 -1.74 -11.26
C SER A 25 5.93 -1.02 -11.38
N GLU A 26 5.32 -1.10 -12.56
CA GLU A 26 3.92 -0.78 -12.74
C GLU A 26 3.14 -1.77 -11.86
N ALA A 27 2.74 -1.31 -10.66
CA ALA A 27 1.71 -1.98 -9.91
C ALA A 27 0.47 -1.91 -10.78
N THR A 28 0.29 -2.93 -11.62
CA THR A 28 -0.95 -3.20 -12.32
C THR A 28 -1.94 -3.58 -11.23
N TYR A 29 -2.42 -2.57 -10.51
CA TYR A 29 -3.59 -2.60 -9.65
C TYR A 29 -4.81 -2.69 -10.58
N ARG A 30 -4.79 -3.69 -11.48
CA ARG A 30 -6.03 -4.27 -11.94
C ARG A 30 -6.55 -4.93 -10.70
N LYS A 31 -7.49 -4.24 -10.03
CA LYS A 31 -8.39 -4.86 -9.08
C LYS A 31 -8.68 -6.24 -9.66
N PRO A 32 -8.26 -7.35 -9.02
CA PRO A 32 -8.55 -8.67 -9.54
C PRO A 32 -10.04 -8.68 -9.86
N PRO A 33 -10.49 -9.31 -10.95
CA PRO A 33 -11.90 -9.31 -11.29
C PRO A 33 -12.62 -9.91 -10.09
N PHE A 34 -13.13 -9.06 -9.21
CA PHE A 34 -14.00 -9.38 -8.10
C PHE A 34 -15.36 -9.67 -8.74
N ASN A 35 -15.37 -10.66 -9.62
CA ASN A 35 -16.56 -11.42 -9.89
C ASN A 35 -16.93 -11.94 -8.51
N GLY A 36 -18.05 -11.48 -7.96
CA GLY A 36 -18.39 -11.49 -6.54
C GLY A 36 -18.54 -12.87 -5.89
N SER A 37 -17.83 -13.88 -6.38
CA SER A 37 -17.75 -15.24 -5.82
C SER A 37 -16.80 -15.35 -4.63
N ILE A 38 -15.79 -14.47 -4.47
CA ILE A 38 -14.87 -14.50 -3.31
C ILE A 38 -15.46 -13.77 -2.09
N PHE A 39 -16.13 -12.65 -2.30
CA PHE A 39 -16.92 -11.99 -1.26
C PHE A 39 -18.35 -12.50 -1.35
N GLY A 40 -18.55 -13.75 -0.96
CA GLY A 40 -19.86 -14.40 -0.99
C GLY A 40 -20.93 -13.48 -0.43
N LYS A 41 -21.97 -13.23 -1.22
CA LYS A 41 -23.18 -12.43 -0.94
C LYS A 41 -23.32 -12.03 0.54
N ARG A 42 -22.60 -10.99 0.96
CA ARG A 42 -22.90 -10.32 2.22
C ARG A 42 -24.01 -9.37 1.87
N GLY A 43 -25.21 -9.68 2.35
CA GLY A 43 -26.38 -8.82 2.18
C GLY A 43 -25.99 -7.39 2.51
N ALA A 44 -26.37 -6.46 1.63
CA ALA A 44 -25.94 -5.06 1.58
C ALA A 44 -26.31 -4.21 2.83
N THR A 45 -26.72 -4.84 3.93
CA THR A 45 -27.26 -4.19 5.12
C THR A 45 -26.35 -4.27 6.35
N SER A 46 -25.37 -5.20 6.42
CA SER A 46 -24.53 -5.34 7.63
C SER A 46 -23.19 -4.59 7.56
N GLU A 47 -22.60 -4.42 6.37
CA GLU A 47 -21.27 -3.78 6.26
C GLU A 47 -21.34 -2.25 6.35
N TYR A 48 -22.43 -1.62 5.89
CA TYR A 48 -22.59 -0.17 5.97
C TYR A 48 -22.71 0.33 7.43
N ASP A 49 -23.37 -0.42 8.30
CA ASP A 49 -23.45 -0.11 9.73
C ASP A 49 -22.08 -0.31 10.41
N SER A 50 -21.35 -1.37 10.05
CA SER A 50 -19.99 -1.60 10.57
C SER A 50 -18.99 -0.53 10.11
N THR A 51 -19.05 -0.11 8.84
CA THR A 51 -18.21 0.96 8.30
C THR A 51 -18.59 2.32 8.88
N GLY A 52 -19.89 2.59 9.05
CA GLY A 52 -20.37 3.81 9.70
C GLY A 52 -19.89 3.92 11.15
N LYS A 53 -19.96 2.82 11.91
CA LYS A 53 -19.43 2.75 13.27
C LYS A 53 -17.91 2.94 13.32
N ALA A 54 -17.17 2.31 12.39
CA ALA A 54 -15.73 2.49 12.30
C ALA A 54 -15.32 3.93 11.96
N LEU A 55 -16.04 4.57 11.03
CA LEU A 55 -15.79 5.97 10.67
C LEU A 55 -16.14 6.94 11.81
N SER A 56 -17.23 6.68 12.53
CA SER A 56 -17.61 7.47 13.71
C SER A 56 -16.55 7.37 14.80
N ALA A 57 -16.05 6.17 15.09
CA ALA A 57 -14.97 5.96 16.06
C ALA A 57 -13.68 6.69 15.65
N MET A 58 -13.33 6.68 14.35
CA MET A 58 -12.18 7.44 13.84
C MET A 58 -12.35 8.95 14.03
N CYS A 59 -13.55 9.48 13.79
CA CYS A 59 -13.85 10.90 14.03
C CYS A 59 -13.71 11.29 15.50
N GLU A 60 -14.18 10.46 16.43
CA GLU A 60 -14.02 10.73 17.87
C GLU A 60 -12.56 10.76 18.30
N ILE A 61 -11.76 9.78 17.85
CA ILE A 61 -10.31 9.74 18.15
C ILE A 61 -9.61 10.98 17.59
N ALA A 62 -9.93 11.37 16.36
CA ALA A 62 -9.36 12.56 15.74
C ALA A 62 -9.76 13.84 16.51
N SER A 63 -11.01 13.91 16.98
CA SER A 63 -11.53 15.00 17.82
C SER A 63 -10.77 15.10 19.14
N GLU A 64 -10.61 13.99 19.86
CA GLU A 64 -9.90 13.93 21.13
C GLU A 64 -8.42 14.33 20.97
N ALA A 65 -7.74 13.81 19.94
CA ALA A 65 -6.35 14.16 19.65
C ALA A 65 -6.20 15.65 19.30
N CYS A 66 -7.13 16.20 18.50
CA CYS A 66 -7.14 17.63 18.17
C CYS A 66 -7.35 18.49 19.42
N GLN A 67 -8.27 18.12 20.31
CA GLN A 67 -8.51 18.87 21.55
C GLN A 67 -7.31 18.82 22.50
N ALA A 68 -6.60 17.70 22.57
CA ALA A 68 -5.39 17.57 23.37
C ALA A 68 -4.24 18.45 22.83
N TRP A 69 -4.12 18.57 21.50
CA TRP A 69 -3.08 19.39 20.86
C TRP A 69 -3.45 20.87 20.79
N PHE A 70 -4.74 21.17 20.70
CA PHE A 70 -5.29 22.51 20.58
C PHE A 70 -6.34 22.73 21.68
N PRO A 71 -5.92 22.86 22.95
CA PRO A 71 -6.83 23.21 24.03
C PRO A 71 -7.48 24.54 23.67
N ALA A 72 -8.82 24.56 23.67
CA ALA A 72 -9.57 25.78 23.43
C ALA A 72 -9.05 26.86 24.38
N GLN A 73 -8.46 27.91 23.82
CA GLN A 73 -8.03 29.07 24.60
C GLN A 73 -9.31 29.71 25.14
N GLU A 74 -9.53 29.59 26.44
CA GLU A 74 -10.59 30.30 27.15
C GLU A 74 -10.39 31.80 26.89
N LYS A 75 -11.42 32.48 26.40
CA LYS A 75 -11.42 33.91 26.11
C LYS A 75 -12.46 34.58 26.98
#